data_AF-A0A7Y8EI72-F1
#
_entry.id   AF-A0A7Y8EI72-F1
#
_cell.length_a   1.000
_cell.length_b   1.000
_cell.length_c   1.000
_cell.angle_alpha   90.00
_cell.angle_beta   90.00
_cell.angle_gamma   90.00
#
_symmetry.space_group_name_H-M   'P 1'
#
loop_
_entity.id
_entity.type
_entity.pdbx_description
1 polymer ?
#
loop_
_entity_poly.entity_id
_entity_poly.type
_entity_poly.pdbx_seq_one_letter_code
_entity_poly.pdbx_strand_id
1 'polypeptide(L)'
;MIEALRGLGYNTATALADIIDNSIGAGADLVHVNFEWKENASRIYVLDNGRGMSSAELDKAMRLGERNPLEERGSNDLGRFGLGLKTASFSQCRRLTVATINEIGLESLRWDLDVLAASTDQGWHLLEGPHEGSEVFFQPLVEAGKGTLVLWEILDRIVTNGFRVQEFLDLATQVKQHLGMVFHRYISSNRLRLLLNGKPIKAWDPFLNGHPSKAWSPPVAVCPINRTISAQCHVLPHRDRLTDKEYEEAAGPEGWAAQQGFYIYRNERLLVAGSWLGLGAGRAWTKDEAHRLARIRLDIPNNADVDWKIDIRKSTARPPIALRSWLARLAEETRSRSRRAFAHRGRPVGAIQGPPIIEAWKTDKFSGGTRYRIDLEHPAMRAVLDEAGALMPQIKAMLRVIEETVPVQRIWVDTAEDKETPRVGFAGEPAAEVESILQIMYGNLIRLKGYSAAAAREKLLHMEPFHNFPELIAALPDQP
;
A
#
# COMPACT_ATOMS: atom_id res chain seq x y z
N MET A 1 30.39 -14.89 -14.84
CA MET A 1 29.29 -14.08 -15.42
C MET A 1 27.93 -14.44 -14.83
N ILE A 2 27.52 -15.71 -14.74
CA ILE A 2 26.22 -16.07 -14.14
C ILE A 2 26.10 -15.62 -12.69
N GLU A 3 27.11 -15.87 -11.84
CA GLU A 3 27.09 -15.41 -10.45
C GLU A 3 26.88 -13.88 -10.32
N ALA A 4 27.28 -13.08 -11.32
CA ALA A 4 26.98 -11.65 -11.35
C ALA A 4 25.51 -11.34 -11.71
N LEU A 5 24.90 -12.13 -12.61
CA LEU A 5 23.47 -12.02 -12.95
C LEU A 5 22.55 -12.35 -11.77
N ARG A 6 23.04 -13.12 -10.79
CA ARG A 6 22.31 -13.44 -9.55
C ARG A 6 22.19 -12.25 -8.60
N GLY A 7 23.10 -11.27 -8.71
CA GLY A 7 23.19 -10.10 -7.84
C GLY A 7 22.28 -8.93 -8.19
N LEU A 8 21.28 -9.11 -9.08
CA LEU A 8 20.45 -8.01 -9.60
C LEU A 8 19.40 -7.45 -8.62
N GLY A 9 19.42 -7.89 -7.36
CA GLY A 9 18.65 -7.28 -6.27
C GLY A 9 17.15 -7.65 -6.23
N TYR A 10 16.78 -8.77 -6.83
CA TYR A 10 15.45 -9.37 -6.65
C TYR A 10 15.27 -9.90 -5.23
N ASN A 11 14.07 -9.74 -4.68
CA ASN A 11 13.58 -10.55 -3.57
C ASN A 11 12.67 -11.66 -4.12
N THR A 12 12.34 -12.66 -3.31
CA THR A 12 11.53 -13.80 -3.76
C THR A 12 10.18 -13.39 -4.33
N ALA A 13 9.52 -12.39 -3.73
CA ALA A 13 8.21 -11.93 -4.17
C ALA A 13 8.24 -11.27 -5.55
N THR A 14 9.22 -10.39 -5.80
CA THR A 14 9.41 -9.74 -7.11
C THR A 14 9.88 -10.73 -8.17
N ALA A 15 10.73 -11.70 -7.80
CA ALA A 15 11.16 -12.77 -8.70
C ALA A 15 9.96 -13.62 -9.16
N LEU A 16 9.11 -14.07 -8.23
CA LEU A 16 7.91 -14.84 -8.57
C LEU A 16 6.90 -14.01 -9.37
N ALA A 17 6.76 -12.72 -9.08
CA ALA A 17 5.90 -11.83 -9.85
C ALA A 17 6.38 -11.71 -11.32
N ASP A 18 7.69 -11.72 -11.57
CA ASP A 18 8.23 -11.77 -12.94
C ASP A 18 7.95 -13.10 -13.65
N ILE A 19 7.89 -14.22 -12.92
CA ILE A 19 7.47 -15.52 -13.50
C ILE A 19 5.98 -15.47 -13.88
N ILE A 20 5.13 -14.97 -12.98
CA ILE A 20 3.68 -14.85 -13.20
C ILE A 20 3.37 -13.87 -14.34
N ASP A 21 4.14 -12.80 -14.51
CA ASP A 21 4.04 -11.89 -15.66
C ASP A 21 4.17 -12.67 -16.99
N ASN A 22 5.06 -13.68 -17.07
CA ASN A 22 5.20 -14.53 -18.25
C ASN A 22 4.00 -15.46 -18.44
N SER A 23 3.46 -16.02 -17.36
CA SER A 23 2.25 -16.86 -17.41
C SER A 23 1.05 -16.07 -17.95
N ILE A 24 0.84 -14.84 -17.48
CA ILE A 24 -0.20 -13.93 -18.01
C ILE A 24 0.07 -13.61 -19.50
N GLY A 25 1.33 -13.34 -19.86
CA GLY A 25 1.73 -13.12 -21.25
C GLY A 25 1.49 -14.34 -22.16
N ALA A 26 1.53 -15.55 -21.60
CA ALA A 26 1.19 -16.81 -22.28
C ALA A 26 -0.33 -17.08 -22.31
N GLY A 27 -1.15 -16.18 -21.76
CA GLY A 27 -2.60 -16.27 -21.74
C GLY A 27 -3.16 -17.11 -20.60
N ALA A 28 -2.38 -17.39 -19.55
CA ALA A 28 -2.86 -18.12 -18.38
C ALA A 28 -3.86 -17.29 -17.58
N ASP A 29 -5.00 -17.90 -17.23
CA ASP A 29 -5.98 -17.37 -16.28
C ASP A 29 -5.90 -18.08 -14.91
N LEU A 30 -5.11 -19.15 -14.80
CA LEU A 30 -4.87 -19.91 -13.59
C LEU A 30 -3.37 -20.10 -13.38
N VAL A 31 -2.88 -19.67 -12.22
CA VAL A 31 -1.47 -19.84 -11.84
C VAL A 31 -1.38 -20.36 -10.41
N HIS A 32 -0.62 -21.43 -10.23
CA HIS A 32 -0.30 -22.04 -8.95
C HIS A 32 1.13 -21.71 -8.58
N VAL A 33 1.33 -21.16 -7.39
CA VAL A 33 2.64 -20.99 -6.76
C VAL A 33 2.71 -21.93 -5.58
N ASN A 34 3.72 -22.79 -5.55
CA ASN A 34 3.87 -23.80 -4.52
C ASN A 34 5.23 -23.68 -3.84
N PHE A 35 5.20 -23.68 -2.52
CA PHE A 35 6.33 -23.66 -1.61
C PHE A 35 6.38 -25.00 -0.89
N GLU A 36 7.42 -25.79 -1.15
CA GLU A 36 7.64 -27.09 -0.51
C GLU A 36 8.85 -27.01 0.41
N TRP A 37 8.62 -27.12 1.71
CA TRP A 37 9.69 -27.17 2.71
C TRP A 37 10.25 -28.59 2.83
N LYS A 38 11.57 -28.72 2.62
CA LYS A 38 12.32 -29.96 2.82
C LYS A 38 13.78 -29.67 3.16
N GLU A 39 13.99 -28.74 4.10
CA GLU A 39 15.33 -28.25 4.49
C GLU A 39 16.15 -27.83 3.25
N ASN A 40 17.36 -28.37 3.05
CA ASN A 40 18.20 -28.06 1.89
C ASN A 40 17.61 -28.54 0.55
N ALA A 41 16.63 -29.46 0.58
CA ALA A 41 15.90 -29.93 -0.60
C ALA A 41 14.56 -29.19 -0.80
N SER A 42 14.35 -28.06 -0.12
CA SER A 42 13.18 -27.21 -0.33
C SER A 42 13.11 -26.69 -1.77
N ARG A 43 11.90 -26.50 -2.26
CA ARG A 43 11.61 -26.10 -3.65
C ARG A 43 10.50 -25.08 -3.71
N ILE A 44 10.51 -24.30 -4.79
CA ILE A 44 9.39 -23.44 -5.16
C ILE A 44 9.09 -23.70 -6.64
N TYR A 45 7.82 -23.83 -6.99
CA TYR A 45 7.44 -23.91 -8.40
C TYR A 45 6.23 -23.05 -8.74
N VAL A 46 6.17 -22.62 -10.00
CA VAL A 46 5.05 -21.91 -10.60
C VAL A 46 4.50 -22.76 -11.73
N LEU A 47 3.22 -23.11 -11.67
CA LEU A 47 2.51 -23.86 -12.71
C LEU A 47 1.39 -22.99 -13.27
N ASP A 48 1.37 -22.81 -14.58
CA ASP A 48 0.30 -22.09 -15.27
C ASP A 48 -0.39 -22.95 -16.32
N ASN A 49 -1.63 -22.58 -16.67
CA ASN A 49 -2.42 -23.20 -17.73
C ASN A 49 -2.34 -22.43 -19.06
N GLY A 50 -1.25 -21.71 -19.29
CA GLY A 50 -1.06 -20.91 -20.50
C GLY A 50 -0.91 -21.77 -21.76
N ARG A 51 -0.54 -21.13 -22.87
CA ARG A 51 -0.44 -21.82 -24.17
C ARG A 51 0.69 -22.88 -24.28
N GLY A 52 1.62 -22.91 -23.33
CA GLY A 52 2.86 -23.67 -23.43
C GLY A 52 3.82 -23.07 -24.46
N MET A 53 4.89 -23.79 -24.77
CA MET A 53 5.94 -23.44 -25.73
C MET A 53 6.30 -24.67 -26.56
N SER A 54 6.64 -24.46 -27.82
CA SER A 54 7.35 -25.44 -28.65
C SER A 54 8.81 -25.60 -28.21
N SER A 55 9.49 -26.67 -28.64
CA SER A 55 10.92 -26.88 -28.37
C SER A 55 11.79 -25.67 -28.75
N ALA A 56 11.54 -25.06 -29.92
CA ALA A 56 12.25 -23.87 -30.36
C ALA A 56 11.94 -22.62 -29.50
N GLU A 57 10.69 -22.45 -29.06
CA GLU A 57 10.32 -21.36 -28.15
C GLU A 57 10.94 -21.54 -26.75
N LEU A 58 11.00 -22.79 -26.25
CA LEU A 58 11.62 -23.12 -24.97
C LEU A 58 13.12 -22.88 -25.00
N ASP A 59 13.82 -23.36 -26.04
CA ASP A 59 15.25 -23.08 -26.25
C ASP A 59 15.52 -21.56 -26.26
N LYS A 60 14.76 -20.81 -27.07
CA LYS A 60 14.84 -19.35 -27.12
C LYS A 60 14.51 -18.68 -25.76
N ALA A 61 13.54 -19.21 -25.02
CA ALA A 61 13.18 -18.69 -23.71
C ALA A 61 14.29 -18.94 -22.67
N MET A 62 15.04 -20.03 -22.79
CA MET A 62 16.10 -20.44 -21.87
C MET A 62 17.47 -19.85 -22.20
N ARG A 63 17.71 -19.40 -23.43
CA ARG A 63 18.91 -18.66 -23.84
C ARG A 63 19.04 -17.29 -23.18
N LEU A 64 20.26 -16.89 -22.86
CA LEU A 64 20.56 -15.60 -22.24
C LEU A 64 20.90 -14.55 -23.30
N GLY A 65 20.31 -13.35 -23.18
CA GLY A 65 20.67 -12.18 -23.99
C GLY A 65 20.13 -12.15 -25.43
N GLU A 66 19.18 -13.03 -25.79
CA GLU A 66 18.77 -13.21 -27.19
C GLU A 66 17.72 -12.19 -27.69
N ARG A 67 16.92 -11.59 -26.81
CA ARG A 67 15.92 -10.57 -27.22
C ARG A 67 16.48 -9.16 -27.15
N ASN A 68 16.51 -8.48 -28.29
CA ASN A 68 16.90 -7.08 -28.37
C ASN A 68 15.87 -6.22 -27.59
N PRO A 69 16.28 -5.38 -26.62
CA PRO A 69 15.39 -4.47 -25.91
C PRO A 69 14.64 -3.46 -26.82
N LEU A 70 15.07 -3.32 -28.07
CA LEU A 70 14.52 -2.39 -29.07
C LEU A 70 13.47 -3.02 -30.01
N GLU A 71 13.20 -4.32 -29.93
CA GLU A 71 12.13 -4.95 -30.74
C GLU A 71 10.73 -4.47 -30.28
N GLU A 72 9.87 -4.09 -31.23
CA GLU A 72 8.46 -3.73 -30.98
C GLU A 72 7.69 -4.94 -30.40
N ARG A 73 6.94 -4.70 -29.33
CA ARG A 73 6.24 -5.75 -28.57
C ARG A 73 4.74 -5.70 -28.77
N GLY A 74 4.10 -6.86 -28.63
CA GLY A 74 2.64 -6.96 -28.59
C GLY A 74 2.06 -6.16 -27.43
N SER A 75 0.84 -5.64 -27.62
CA SER A 75 0.16 -4.77 -26.65
C SER A 75 -0.06 -5.39 -25.26
N ASN A 76 0.07 -6.71 -25.12
CA ASN A 76 -0.21 -7.43 -23.88
C ASN A 76 1.06 -7.98 -23.20
N ASP A 77 2.26 -7.71 -23.72
CA ASP A 77 3.52 -8.19 -23.12
C ASP A 77 3.84 -7.42 -21.82
N LEU A 78 4.08 -8.17 -20.73
CA LEU A 78 4.46 -7.65 -19.41
C LEU A 78 5.99 -7.72 -19.18
N GLY A 79 6.74 -8.42 -20.04
CA GLY A 79 8.20 -8.50 -19.98
C GLY A 79 8.88 -7.33 -20.70
N ARG A 80 10.15 -7.05 -20.38
CA ARG A 80 10.97 -6.03 -21.11
C ARG A 80 12.36 -6.49 -21.54
N PHE A 81 13.09 -7.24 -20.72
CA PHE A 81 14.52 -7.49 -21.01
C PHE A 81 14.79 -8.85 -21.64
N GLY A 82 13.78 -9.73 -21.77
CA GLY A 82 13.99 -11.13 -22.18
C GLY A 82 14.84 -11.95 -21.19
N LEU A 83 15.26 -11.33 -20.09
CA LEU A 83 16.07 -11.91 -19.02
C LEU A 83 15.25 -12.29 -17.79
N GLY A 84 14.03 -11.75 -17.65
CA GLY A 84 13.20 -11.82 -16.43
C GLY A 84 13.11 -13.22 -15.84
N LEU A 85 12.72 -14.24 -16.62
CA LEU A 85 12.67 -15.64 -16.16
C LEU A 85 13.98 -16.10 -15.53
N LYS A 86 15.12 -15.90 -16.22
CA LYS A 86 16.42 -16.42 -15.80
C LYS A 86 17.00 -15.61 -14.65
N THR A 87 16.98 -14.29 -14.75
CA THR A 87 17.53 -13.41 -13.69
C THR A 87 16.71 -13.48 -12.41
N ALA A 88 15.38 -13.56 -12.52
CA ALA A 88 14.52 -13.80 -11.37
C ALA A 88 14.84 -15.16 -10.74
N SER A 89 14.90 -16.23 -11.53
CA SER A 89 15.17 -17.59 -11.01
C SER A 89 16.56 -17.72 -10.38
N PHE A 90 17.63 -17.33 -11.10
CA PHE A 90 19.00 -17.47 -10.60
C PHE A 90 19.28 -16.61 -9.36
N SER A 91 18.52 -15.53 -9.14
CA SER A 91 18.61 -14.75 -7.90
C SER A 91 18.09 -15.50 -6.67
N GLN A 92 17.31 -16.57 -6.86
CA GLN A 92 16.67 -17.34 -5.80
C GLN A 92 17.24 -18.77 -5.68
N CYS A 93 17.65 -19.38 -6.79
CA CYS A 93 18.06 -20.78 -6.85
C CYS A 93 19.33 -21.02 -7.67
N ARG A 94 19.93 -22.21 -7.53
CA ARG A 94 21.03 -22.70 -8.40
C ARG A 94 20.55 -23.64 -9.49
N ARG A 95 19.32 -24.14 -9.40
CA ARG A 95 18.74 -25.01 -10.41
C ARG A 95 17.37 -24.51 -10.83
N LEU A 96 17.25 -24.22 -12.12
CA LEU A 96 16.03 -23.79 -12.78
C LEU A 96 15.67 -24.84 -13.82
N THR A 97 14.53 -25.50 -13.64
CA THR A 97 13.93 -26.39 -14.65
C THR A 97 12.67 -25.73 -15.18
N VAL A 98 12.53 -25.69 -16.51
CA VAL A 98 11.29 -25.26 -17.17
C VAL A 98 10.76 -26.45 -17.96
N ALA A 99 9.55 -26.88 -17.61
CA ALA A 99 8.80 -27.88 -18.35
C ALA A 99 7.57 -27.23 -18.98
N THR A 100 7.21 -27.65 -20.17
CA THR A 100 6.08 -27.09 -20.90
C THR A 100 5.35 -28.19 -21.65
N ILE A 101 4.03 -28.08 -21.70
CA ILE A 101 3.19 -28.94 -22.55
C ILE A 101 2.37 -28.04 -23.47
N ASN A 102 2.45 -28.35 -24.76
CA ASN A 102 1.55 -27.83 -25.79
C ASN A 102 1.04 -28.99 -26.66
N GLU A 103 0.45 -28.68 -27.82
CA GLU A 103 -0.09 -29.69 -28.75
C GLU A 103 0.95 -30.72 -29.27
N ILE A 104 2.24 -30.40 -29.19
CA ILE A 104 3.34 -31.23 -29.70
C ILE A 104 3.79 -32.26 -28.65
N GLY A 105 3.69 -31.92 -27.36
CA GLY A 105 4.07 -32.80 -26.27
C GLY A 105 4.74 -32.08 -25.11
N LEU A 106 5.37 -32.87 -24.23
CA LEU A 106 6.14 -32.40 -23.08
C LEU A 106 7.59 -32.14 -23.49
N GLU A 107 8.04 -30.90 -23.27
CA GLU A 107 9.42 -30.47 -23.47
C GLU A 107 9.96 -29.93 -22.14
N SER A 108 11.25 -30.14 -21.87
CA SER A 108 11.87 -29.55 -20.67
C SER A 108 13.36 -29.28 -20.83
N LEU A 109 13.77 -28.11 -20.34
CA LEU A 109 15.16 -27.66 -20.30
C LEU A 109 15.50 -27.19 -18.89
N ARG A 110 16.77 -27.34 -18.51
CA ARG A 110 17.27 -27.06 -17.18
C ARG A 110 18.61 -26.34 -17.21
N TRP A 111 18.69 -25.28 -16.41
CA TRP A 111 19.94 -24.68 -15.98
C TRP A 111 20.33 -25.24 -14.61
N ASP A 112 21.56 -25.74 -14.50
CA ASP A 112 22.16 -26.15 -13.23
C ASP A 112 23.51 -25.44 -13.07
N LEU A 113 23.57 -24.49 -12.12
CA LEU A 113 24.75 -23.64 -11.94
C LEU A 113 25.92 -24.40 -11.32
N ASP A 114 25.68 -25.52 -10.65
CA ASP A 114 26.75 -26.38 -10.13
C ASP A 114 27.41 -27.16 -11.25
N VAL A 115 26.63 -27.65 -12.21
CA VAL A 115 27.15 -28.30 -13.43
C VAL A 115 28.00 -27.32 -14.24
N LEU A 116 27.54 -26.09 -14.42
CA LEU A 116 28.32 -25.07 -15.14
C LEU A 116 29.60 -24.67 -14.40
N ALA A 117 29.56 -24.58 -13.07
CA ALA A 117 30.73 -24.25 -12.27
C ALA A 117 31.78 -25.37 -12.29
N ALA A 118 31.35 -26.63 -12.43
CA ALA A 118 32.22 -27.79 -12.57
C ALA A 118 32.72 -28.02 -14.00
N SER A 119 32.14 -27.35 -15.00
CA SER A 119 32.53 -27.54 -16.41
C SER A 119 33.94 -27.04 -16.68
N THR A 120 34.69 -27.82 -17.45
CA THR A 120 36.09 -27.50 -17.82
C THR A 120 36.20 -26.78 -19.16
N ASP A 121 35.17 -26.87 -20.00
CA ASP A 121 35.02 -26.01 -21.16
C ASP A 121 34.32 -24.70 -20.73
N GLN A 122 34.64 -23.58 -21.35
CA GLN A 122 33.95 -22.30 -21.08
C GLN A 122 32.51 -22.26 -21.65
N GLY A 123 31.93 -23.44 -21.89
CA GLY A 123 30.63 -23.66 -22.50
C GLY A 123 29.47 -23.37 -21.54
N TRP A 124 28.37 -22.90 -22.12
CA TRP A 124 27.13 -22.62 -21.39
C TRP A 124 26.14 -23.74 -21.71
N HIS A 125 26.25 -24.84 -20.96
CA HIS A 125 25.48 -26.05 -21.20
C HIS A 125 24.06 -25.93 -20.64
N LEU A 126 23.09 -25.90 -21.56
CA LEU A 126 21.68 -26.07 -21.23
C LEU A 126 21.34 -27.56 -21.26
N LEU A 127 20.80 -28.08 -20.18
CA LEU A 127 20.54 -29.51 -20.02
C LEU A 127 19.11 -29.85 -20.44
N GLU A 128 18.92 -30.99 -21.08
CA GLU A 128 17.59 -31.54 -21.32
C GLU A 128 17.06 -32.27 -20.08
N GLY A 129 15.75 -32.21 -19.86
CA GLY A 129 15.11 -32.92 -18.77
C GLY A 129 15.21 -32.26 -17.39
N PRO A 130 14.44 -32.75 -16.41
CA PRO A 130 14.58 -32.37 -15.01
C PRO A 130 15.90 -32.91 -14.44
N HIS A 131 16.21 -32.51 -13.20
CA HIS A 131 17.20 -33.25 -12.41
C HIS A 131 16.65 -34.60 -12.00
N GLU A 132 17.54 -35.59 -11.84
CA GLU A 132 17.20 -36.92 -11.36
C GLU A 132 16.42 -36.84 -10.03
N GLY A 133 15.23 -37.47 -9.99
CA GLY A 133 14.33 -37.45 -8.84
C GLY A 133 13.37 -36.26 -8.78
N SER A 134 13.43 -35.35 -9.75
CA SER A 134 12.53 -34.19 -9.86
C SER A 134 11.41 -34.39 -10.91
N GLU A 135 11.33 -35.57 -11.54
CA GLU A 135 10.31 -35.92 -12.54
C GLU A 135 8.89 -35.88 -11.96
N VAL A 136 8.75 -36.23 -10.67
CA VAL A 136 7.46 -36.24 -9.95
C VAL A 136 6.77 -34.87 -9.99
N PHE A 137 7.54 -33.77 -10.07
CA PHE A 137 6.99 -32.42 -10.10
C PHE A 137 6.34 -32.06 -11.43
N PHE A 138 6.56 -32.86 -12.48
CA PHE A 138 5.89 -32.64 -13.77
C PHE A 138 4.49 -33.22 -13.77
N GLN A 139 4.13 -34.10 -12.81
CA GLN A 139 2.83 -34.76 -12.77
C GLN A 139 1.65 -33.77 -12.84
N PRO A 140 1.59 -32.67 -12.06
CA PRO A 140 0.49 -31.71 -12.16
C PRO A 140 0.39 -31.04 -13.55
N LEU A 141 1.52 -30.80 -14.22
CA LEU A 141 1.54 -30.25 -15.58
C LEU A 141 1.02 -31.29 -16.60
N VAL A 142 1.46 -32.54 -16.46
CA VAL A 142 1.00 -33.67 -17.30
C VAL A 142 -0.50 -33.90 -17.13
N GLU A 143 -1.01 -33.84 -15.90
CA GLU A 143 -2.45 -33.97 -15.60
C GLU A 143 -3.26 -32.81 -16.19
N ALA A 144 -2.72 -31.60 -16.20
CA ALA A 144 -3.36 -30.45 -16.85
C ALA A 144 -3.36 -30.56 -18.39
N GLY A 145 -2.40 -31.29 -18.96
CA GLY A 145 -2.28 -31.55 -20.40
C GLY A 145 -1.84 -30.35 -21.25
N LYS A 146 -1.64 -29.18 -20.63
CA LYS A 146 -1.19 -27.95 -21.29
C LYS A 146 -0.72 -26.93 -20.25
N GLY A 147 0.32 -26.17 -20.58
CA GLY A 147 0.81 -25.08 -19.73
C GLY A 147 2.32 -25.09 -19.56
N THR A 148 2.80 -24.37 -18.54
CA THR A 148 4.23 -24.29 -18.21
C THR A 148 4.45 -24.46 -16.71
N LEU A 149 5.47 -25.23 -16.35
CA LEU A 149 6.00 -25.37 -15.00
C LEU A 149 7.40 -24.75 -14.94
N VAL A 150 7.60 -23.81 -14.03
CA VAL A 150 8.91 -23.27 -13.66
C VAL A 150 9.26 -23.77 -12.27
N LEU A 151 10.29 -24.61 -12.16
CA LEU A 151 10.73 -25.25 -10.93
C LEU A 151 12.08 -24.69 -10.47
N TRP A 152 12.12 -24.24 -9.22
CA TRP A 152 13.31 -23.77 -8.53
C TRP A 152 13.76 -24.78 -7.48
N GLU A 153 15.02 -25.22 -7.58
CA GLU A 153 15.65 -26.16 -6.66
C GLU A 153 17.03 -25.64 -6.24
N ILE A 154 17.52 -26.11 -5.09
CA ILE A 154 18.75 -25.59 -4.46
C ILE A 154 18.57 -24.09 -4.21
N LEU A 155 17.66 -23.76 -3.29
CA LEU A 155 17.28 -22.39 -2.94
C LEU A 155 18.32 -21.69 -2.04
N ASP A 156 19.59 -21.68 -2.45
CA ASP A 156 20.75 -21.20 -1.68
C ASP A 156 20.65 -19.73 -1.21
N ARG A 157 19.78 -18.93 -1.83
CA ARG A 157 19.52 -17.52 -1.45
C ARG A 157 18.30 -17.32 -0.56
N ILE A 158 17.45 -18.35 -0.43
CA ILE A 158 16.25 -18.34 0.41
C ILE A 158 16.51 -19.17 1.67
N VAL A 159 16.90 -20.44 1.49
CA VAL A 159 17.14 -21.40 2.56
C VAL A 159 18.63 -21.36 2.91
N THR A 160 19.01 -20.42 3.76
CA THR A 160 20.37 -20.26 4.27
C THR A 160 20.61 -21.10 5.53
N ASN A 161 21.86 -21.17 5.98
CA ASN A 161 22.17 -21.87 7.24
C ASN A 161 21.34 -21.31 8.41
N GLY A 162 20.70 -22.21 9.17
CA GLY A 162 19.82 -21.87 10.29
C GLY A 162 18.38 -21.48 9.91
N PHE A 163 18.04 -21.41 8.61
CA PHE A 163 16.69 -21.14 8.13
C PHE A 163 15.76 -22.31 8.47
N ARG A 164 14.60 -22.05 9.08
CA ARG A 164 13.66 -23.09 9.52
C ARG A 164 12.34 -22.96 8.76
N VAL A 165 11.45 -23.91 9.03
CA VAL A 165 10.12 -23.96 8.44
C VAL A 165 9.32 -22.67 8.70
N GLN A 166 9.49 -22.03 9.87
CA GLN A 166 8.75 -20.82 10.21
C GLN A 166 9.14 -19.65 9.30
N GLU A 167 10.44 -19.43 9.07
CA GLU A 167 10.91 -18.38 8.16
C GLU A 167 10.44 -18.65 6.71
N PHE A 168 10.32 -19.92 6.32
CA PHE A 168 9.77 -20.29 5.01
C PHE A 168 8.28 -19.97 4.89
N LEU A 169 7.51 -20.21 5.95
CA LEU A 169 6.08 -19.86 6.00
C LEU A 169 5.86 -18.35 6.05
N ASP A 170 6.70 -17.62 6.77
CA ASP A 170 6.67 -16.15 6.82
C ASP A 170 7.00 -15.56 5.44
N LEU A 171 8.00 -16.11 4.75
CA LEU A 171 8.31 -15.74 3.37
C LEU A 171 7.12 -16.00 2.43
N ALA A 172 6.50 -17.18 2.50
CA ALA A 172 5.31 -17.49 1.71
C ALA A 172 4.17 -16.49 1.99
N THR A 173 4.05 -16.02 3.24
CA THR A 173 3.05 -15.03 3.65
C THR A 173 3.35 -13.65 3.06
N GLN A 174 4.60 -13.21 3.09
CA GLN A 174 5.05 -11.97 2.44
C GLN A 174 4.82 -12.01 0.92
N VAL A 175 5.15 -13.15 0.28
CA VAL A 175 4.90 -13.39 -1.14
C VAL A 175 3.41 -13.31 -1.44
N LYS A 176 2.55 -13.95 -0.64
CA LYS A 176 1.09 -13.87 -0.80
C LYS A 176 0.58 -12.44 -0.81
N GLN A 177 1.01 -11.63 0.16
CA GLN A 177 0.60 -10.24 0.29
C GLN A 177 1.09 -9.40 -0.89
N HIS A 178 2.34 -9.58 -1.29
CA HIS A 178 2.93 -8.87 -2.43
C HIS A 178 2.21 -9.21 -3.74
N LEU A 179 1.97 -10.49 -4.02
CA LEU A 179 1.26 -10.94 -5.23
C LEU A 179 -0.18 -10.43 -5.26
N GLY A 180 -0.87 -10.47 -4.11
CA GLY A 180 -2.23 -9.92 -3.96
C GLY A 180 -2.30 -8.42 -4.23
N MET A 181 -1.27 -7.67 -3.86
CA MET A 181 -1.12 -6.23 -4.17
C MET A 181 -0.75 -6.00 -5.64
N VAL A 182 0.18 -6.76 -6.18
CA VAL A 182 0.75 -6.52 -7.50
C VAL A 182 -0.25 -6.84 -8.63
N PHE A 183 -0.96 -7.96 -8.49
CA PHE A 183 -1.91 -8.46 -9.47
C PHE A 183 -3.36 -8.15 -9.10
N HIS A 184 -3.60 -7.24 -8.15
CA HIS A 184 -4.93 -7.01 -7.57
C HIS A 184 -6.01 -6.74 -8.61
N ARG A 185 -5.70 -5.97 -9.66
CA ARG A 185 -6.65 -5.65 -10.75
C ARG A 185 -7.00 -6.87 -11.60
N TYR A 186 -6.03 -7.75 -11.88
CA TYR A 186 -6.29 -8.99 -12.60
C TYR A 186 -7.16 -9.93 -11.77
N ILE A 187 -6.85 -10.06 -10.48
CA ILE A 187 -7.59 -10.90 -9.54
C ILE A 187 -9.02 -10.38 -9.34
N SER A 188 -9.19 -9.09 -9.05
CA SER A 188 -10.52 -8.47 -8.84
C SER A 188 -11.41 -8.49 -10.08
N SER A 189 -10.81 -8.52 -11.28
CA SER A 189 -11.55 -8.64 -12.56
C SER A 189 -11.78 -10.08 -13.00
N ASN A 190 -11.44 -11.08 -12.18
CA ASN A 190 -11.53 -12.52 -12.48
C ASN A 190 -10.78 -12.96 -13.75
N ARG A 191 -9.79 -12.17 -14.22
CA ARG A 191 -8.93 -12.56 -15.35
C ARG A 191 -7.72 -13.38 -14.92
N LEU A 192 -7.43 -13.44 -13.63
CA LEU A 192 -6.37 -14.26 -13.06
C LEU A 192 -6.82 -14.84 -11.73
N ARG A 193 -6.84 -16.16 -11.63
CA ARG A 193 -6.92 -16.90 -10.38
C ARG A 193 -5.52 -17.33 -9.97
N LEU A 194 -4.99 -16.70 -8.93
CA LEU A 194 -3.67 -16.99 -8.39
C LEU A 194 -3.81 -17.78 -7.09
N LEU A 195 -3.13 -18.93 -6.99
CA LEU A 195 -3.14 -19.79 -5.81
C LEU A 195 -1.75 -19.89 -5.21
N LEU A 196 -1.65 -19.81 -3.88
CA LEU A 196 -0.44 -20.12 -3.13
C LEU A 196 -0.68 -21.36 -2.27
N ASN A 197 0.08 -22.44 -2.50
CA ASN A 197 -0.12 -23.73 -1.82
C ASN A 197 -1.58 -24.21 -1.85
N GLY A 198 -2.22 -24.07 -3.02
CA GLY A 198 -3.63 -24.45 -3.24
C GLY A 198 -4.68 -23.47 -2.67
N LYS A 199 -4.27 -22.40 -1.97
CA LYS A 199 -5.21 -21.39 -1.43
C LYS A 199 -5.25 -20.16 -2.33
N PRO A 200 -6.45 -19.64 -2.69
CA PRO A 200 -6.54 -18.44 -3.52
C PRO A 200 -5.95 -17.22 -2.82
N ILE A 201 -5.21 -16.42 -3.57
CA ILE A 201 -4.71 -15.11 -3.14
C ILE A 201 -5.83 -14.09 -3.33
N LYS A 202 -6.12 -13.31 -2.28
CA LYS A 202 -7.07 -12.20 -2.35
C LYS A 202 -6.40 -10.97 -2.96
N ALA A 203 -7.13 -10.28 -3.83
CA ALA A 203 -6.72 -8.96 -4.31
C ALA A 203 -6.62 -7.97 -3.14
N TRP A 204 -5.56 -7.17 -3.12
CA TRP A 204 -5.41 -6.06 -2.19
C TRP A 204 -5.53 -4.74 -2.95
N ASP A 205 -6.63 -4.01 -2.76
CA ASP A 205 -6.90 -2.74 -3.44
C ASP A 205 -6.33 -1.55 -2.63
N PRO A 206 -5.26 -0.88 -3.10
CA PRO A 206 -4.66 0.26 -2.40
C PRO A 206 -5.56 1.51 -2.34
N PHE A 207 -6.70 1.51 -3.04
CA PHE A 207 -7.54 2.69 -3.22
C PHE A 207 -8.89 2.63 -2.50
N LEU A 208 -9.18 1.53 -1.80
CA LEU A 208 -10.45 1.23 -1.15
C LEU A 208 -11.66 1.57 -2.04
N ASN A 209 -11.64 1.13 -3.30
CA ASN A 209 -12.69 1.47 -4.25
C ASN A 209 -14.06 1.01 -3.75
N GLY A 210 -15.06 1.88 -3.89
CA GLY A 210 -16.42 1.62 -3.40
C GLY A 210 -16.65 1.90 -1.92
N HIS A 211 -15.62 2.18 -1.11
CA HIS A 211 -15.84 2.47 0.32
C HIS A 211 -16.57 3.82 0.52
N PRO A 212 -17.70 3.86 1.26
CA PRO A 212 -18.56 5.05 1.35
C PRO A 212 -17.89 6.24 2.05
N SER A 213 -16.99 5.96 3.00
CA SER A 213 -16.30 7.01 3.77
C SER A 213 -15.06 7.59 3.08
N LYS A 214 -14.85 7.35 1.78
CA LYS A 214 -13.71 7.93 1.07
C LYS A 214 -13.84 9.45 1.02
N ALA A 215 -12.81 10.14 1.54
CA ALA A 215 -12.84 11.60 1.64
C ALA A 215 -12.80 12.26 0.25
N TRP A 216 -12.10 11.67 -0.72
CA TRP A 216 -12.03 12.24 -2.07
C TRP A 216 -11.61 11.21 -3.12
N SER A 217 -12.28 11.20 -4.28
CA SER A 217 -11.97 10.32 -5.40
C SER A 217 -12.50 10.95 -6.71
N PRO A 218 -11.83 11.96 -7.27
CA PRO A 218 -12.28 12.64 -8.49
C PRO A 218 -12.29 11.69 -9.70
N PRO A 219 -12.94 12.08 -10.81
CA PRO A 219 -12.82 11.40 -12.09
C PRO A 219 -11.37 11.27 -12.55
N VAL A 220 -11.13 10.32 -13.46
CA VAL A 220 -9.80 10.09 -14.05
C VAL A 220 -9.37 11.33 -14.84
N ALA A 221 -8.16 11.82 -14.55
CA ALA A 221 -7.51 12.88 -15.29
C ALA A 221 -6.60 12.30 -16.38
N VAL A 222 -6.81 12.71 -17.63
CA VAL A 222 -5.93 12.36 -18.75
C VAL A 222 -4.79 13.36 -18.85
N CYS A 223 -3.58 12.87 -19.12
CA CYS A 223 -2.42 13.75 -19.26
C CYS A 223 -2.59 14.70 -20.47
N PRO A 224 -2.38 16.02 -20.30
CA PRO A 224 -2.60 17.00 -21.37
C PRO A 224 -1.70 16.80 -22.59
N ILE A 225 -0.46 16.33 -22.38
CA ILE A 225 0.55 16.19 -23.43
C ILE A 225 0.67 14.77 -23.98
N ASN A 226 0.11 13.77 -23.29
CA ASN A 226 0.07 12.39 -23.74
C ASN A 226 -1.22 11.69 -23.27
N ARG A 227 -2.20 11.56 -24.17
CA ARG A 227 -3.52 11.02 -23.81
C ARG A 227 -3.54 9.54 -23.46
N THR A 228 -2.45 8.79 -23.67
CA THR A 228 -2.35 7.38 -23.25
C THR A 228 -1.96 7.24 -21.78
N ILE A 229 -1.63 8.35 -21.10
CA ILE A 229 -1.31 8.38 -19.68
C ILE A 229 -2.51 8.97 -18.93
N SER A 230 -2.95 8.29 -17.89
CA SER A 230 -4.05 8.77 -17.05
C SER A 230 -3.76 8.59 -15.58
N ALA A 231 -4.32 9.46 -14.75
CA ALA A 231 -4.15 9.41 -13.30
C ALA A 231 -5.48 9.61 -12.58
N GLN A 232 -5.65 8.95 -11.44
CA GLN A 232 -6.78 9.17 -10.54
C GLN A 232 -6.26 9.41 -9.13
N CYS A 233 -6.73 10.48 -8.50
CA CYS A 233 -6.36 10.80 -7.12
C CYS A 233 -7.34 10.15 -6.15
N HIS A 234 -6.86 9.76 -4.98
CA HIS A 234 -7.66 9.13 -3.94
C HIS A 234 -7.18 9.64 -2.57
N VAL A 235 -8.13 10.02 -1.72
CA VAL A 235 -7.90 10.25 -0.29
C VAL A 235 -8.75 9.24 0.46
N LEU A 236 -8.06 8.32 1.14
CA LEU A 236 -8.67 7.23 1.89
C LEU A 236 -9.40 7.75 3.14
N PRO A 237 -10.33 6.96 3.72
CA PRO A 237 -10.98 7.29 4.98
C PRO A 237 -9.96 7.42 6.13
N HIS A 238 -10.26 8.27 7.11
CA HIS A 238 -9.53 8.29 8.38
C HIS A 238 -9.76 6.99 9.19
N ARG A 239 -8.86 6.65 10.12
CA ARG A 239 -8.96 5.47 11.01
C ARG A 239 -10.34 5.35 11.67
N ASP A 240 -10.87 6.45 12.19
CA ASP A 240 -12.16 6.49 12.90
C ASP A 240 -13.38 6.15 12.01
N ARG A 241 -13.17 6.07 10.69
CA ARG A 241 -14.19 5.70 9.69
C ARG A 241 -14.00 4.28 9.17
N LEU A 242 -13.10 3.51 9.76
CA LEU A 242 -12.77 2.13 9.41
C LEU A 242 -12.91 1.26 10.65
N THR A 243 -13.50 0.08 10.47
CA THR A 243 -13.39 -0.98 11.48
C THR A 243 -11.94 -1.43 11.62
N ASP A 244 -11.59 -2.06 12.74
CA ASP A 244 -10.22 -2.57 12.96
C ASP A 244 -9.78 -3.52 11.86
N LYS A 245 -10.69 -4.41 11.44
CA LYS A 245 -10.46 -5.34 10.34
C LYS A 245 -10.20 -4.63 9.01
N GLU A 246 -11.02 -3.64 8.65
CA GLU A 246 -10.80 -2.86 7.42
C GLU A 246 -9.48 -2.09 7.46
N TYR A 247 -9.13 -1.57 8.63
CA TYR A 247 -7.88 -0.85 8.83
C TYR A 247 -6.66 -1.77 8.65
N GLU A 248 -6.68 -2.95 9.25
CA GLU A 248 -5.64 -3.96 9.09
C GLU A 248 -5.52 -4.44 7.64
N GLU A 249 -6.65 -4.78 7.00
CA GLU A 249 -6.67 -5.25 5.61
C GLU A 249 -6.18 -4.17 4.64
N ALA A 250 -6.44 -2.89 4.89
CA ALA A 250 -6.03 -1.77 4.04
C ALA A 250 -4.60 -1.27 4.27
N ALA A 251 -3.91 -1.73 5.34
CA ALA A 251 -2.57 -1.28 5.68
C ALA A 251 -1.52 -1.66 4.63
N GLY A 252 -1.72 -2.80 3.95
CA GLY A 252 -0.77 -3.35 2.99
C GLY A 252 0.48 -3.94 3.64
N PRO A 253 1.43 -4.47 2.84
CA PRO A 253 2.57 -5.24 3.35
C PRO A 253 3.50 -4.46 4.29
N GLU A 254 3.66 -3.17 4.02
CA GLU A 254 4.60 -2.26 4.73
C GLU A 254 3.87 -1.28 5.69
N GLY A 255 2.57 -1.47 5.89
CA GLY A 255 1.73 -0.58 6.71
C GLY A 255 1.33 0.75 6.05
N TRP A 256 0.36 1.44 6.66
CA TRP A 256 -0.34 2.59 6.09
C TRP A 256 0.55 3.73 5.59
N ALA A 257 1.55 4.12 6.39
CA ALA A 257 2.44 5.23 6.05
C ALA A 257 3.30 4.94 4.82
N ALA A 258 3.70 3.67 4.64
CA ALA A 258 4.49 3.22 3.51
C ALA A 258 3.68 3.20 2.20
N GLN A 259 2.35 3.14 2.27
CA GLN A 259 1.47 3.02 1.11
C GLN A 259 1.13 4.38 0.45
N GLN A 260 1.66 5.52 0.92
CA GLN A 260 1.30 6.81 0.32
C GLN A 260 1.99 7.10 -1.02
N GLY A 261 1.31 7.89 -1.86
CA GLY A 261 1.87 8.41 -3.12
C GLY A 261 1.34 7.73 -4.38
N PHE A 262 2.17 7.71 -5.42
CA PHE A 262 1.83 7.17 -6.72
C PHE A 262 1.93 5.64 -6.76
N TYR A 263 0.93 5.04 -7.41
CA TYR A 263 0.86 3.64 -7.80
C TYR A 263 0.86 3.59 -9.31
N ILE A 264 1.97 3.13 -9.90
CA ILE A 264 2.18 3.14 -11.35
C ILE A 264 1.78 1.78 -11.91
N TYR A 265 0.87 1.78 -12.87
CA TYR A 265 0.38 0.59 -13.56
C TYR A 265 0.76 0.63 -15.02
N ARG A 266 1.08 -0.54 -15.56
CA ARG A 266 1.24 -0.77 -17.00
C ARG A 266 0.49 -2.06 -17.31
N ASN A 267 -0.43 -2.02 -18.27
CA ASN A 267 -1.35 -3.14 -18.51
C ASN A 267 -1.97 -3.67 -17.21
N GLU A 268 -2.36 -2.78 -16.29
CA GLU A 268 -3.01 -3.16 -15.02
C GLU A 268 -2.15 -3.95 -14.01
N ARG A 269 -0.92 -4.31 -14.40
CA ARG A 269 0.13 -4.77 -13.49
C ARG A 269 0.69 -3.56 -12.73
N LEU A 270 0.61 -3.60 -11.41
CA LEU A 270 1.20 -2.57 -10.54
C LEU A 270 2.72 -2.69 -10.58
N LEU A 271 3.42 -1.73 -11.17
CA LEU A 271 4.88 -1.69 -11.18
C LEU A 271 5.40 -1.15 -9.84
N VAL A 272 5.09 0.12 -9.54
CA VAL A 272 5.59 0.81 -8.35
C VAL A 272 4.44 1.07 -7.39
N ALA A 273 4.58 0.64 -6.13
CA ALA A 273 3.60 0.86 -5.06
C ALA A 273 4.03 1.99 -4.12
N GLY A 274 3.20 3.02 -3.98
CA GLY A 274 3.36 4.08 -2.97
C GLY A 274 4.69 4.83 -3.03
N SER A 275 4.94 5.61 -4.09
CA SER A 275 6.14 6.45 -4.22
C SER A 275 5.81 7.88 -4.59
N TRP A 276 6.55 8.86 -4.06
CA TRP A 276 6.44 10.27 -4.49
C TRP A 276 7.31 10.60 -5.71
N LEU A 277 7.97 9.60 -6.31
CA LEU A 277 8.70 9.70 -7.58
C LEU A 277 9.84 10.73 -7.59
N GLY A 278 10.33 11.13 -6.42
CA GLY A 278 11.32 12.20 -6.27
C GLY A 278 10.78 13.58 -6.65
N LEU A 279 9.45 13.76 -6.72
CA LEU A 279 8.80 15.04 -6.98
C LEU A 279 8.69 15.87 -5.68
N GLY A 280 8.60 17.18 -5.83
CA GLY A 280 8.33 18.13 -4.75
C GLY A 280 8.71 19.56 -5.11
N ALA A 281 8.13 20.54 -4.42
CA ALA A 281 8.48 21.94 -4.56
C ALA A 281 9.74 22.24 -3.75
N GLY A 282 10.90 22.35 -4.43
CA GLY A 282 12.20 22.56 -3.79
C GLY A 282 12.84 21.27 -3.26
N ARG A 283 12.20 20.61 -2.28
CA ARG A 283 12.65 19.30 -1.74
C ARG A 283 11.68 18.20 -2.16
N ALA A 284 12.22 17.01 -2.43
CA ALA A 284 11.41 15.83 -2.71
C ALA A 284 10.49 15.49 -1.52
N TRP A 285 9.23 15.18 -1.80
CA TRP A 285 8.29 14.73 -0.78
C TRP A 285 8.73 13.40 -0.18
N THR A 286 8.69 13.32 1.15
CA THR A 286 8.92 12.09 1.91
C THR A 286 7.60 11.48 2.33
N LYS A 287 7.65 10.21 2.73
CA LYS A 287 6.51 9.57 3.39
C LYS A 287 6.43 10.12 4.81
N ASP A 288 5.25 10.59 5.19
CA ASP A 288 4.98 11.15 6.51
C ASP A 288 3.54 10.83 6.95
N GLU A 289 3.24 11.02 8.23
CA GLU A 289 1.97 10.62 8.80
C GLU A 289 0.78 11.47 8.33
N ALA A 290 1.00 12.76 8.09
CA ALA A 290 -0.06 13.69 7.68
C ALA A 290 -0.61 13.37 6.27
N HIS A 291 0.16 12.66 5.45
CA HIS A 291 -0.21 12.31 4.08
C HIS A 291 -0.47 10.81 3.90
N ARG A 292 -0.60 10.03 5.00
CA ARG A 292 -0.79 8.57 4.95
C ARG A 292 -2.03 8.12 4.17
N LEU A 293 -3.02 9.00 3.97
CA LEU A 293 -4.27 8.70 3.24
C LEU A 293 -4.20 9.01 1.74
N ALA A 294 -3.13 9.66 1.27
CA ALA A 294 -2.98 10.04 -0.14
C ALA A 294 -2.56 8.83 -1.00
N ARG A 295 -3.33 8.55 -2.05
CA ARG A 295 -3.02 7.52 -3.07
C ARG A 295 -3.29 8.11 -4.45
N ILE A 296 -2.42 7.84 -5.41
CA ILE A 296 -2.59 8.32 -6.79
C ILE A 296 -2.38 7.14 -7.74
N ARG A 297 -3.44 6.70 -8.41
CA ARG A 297 -3.34 5.72 -9.49
C ARG A 297 -2.77 6.42 -10.72
N LEU A 298 -1.82 5.80 -11.39
CA LEU A 298 -1.20 6.31 -12.60
C LEU A 298 -1.04 5.17 -13.61
N ASP A 299 -1.79 5.22 -14.70
CA ASP A 299 -1.73 4.23 -15.78
C ASP A 299 -0.84 4.77 -16.91
N ILE A 300 0.15 3.97 -17.32
CA ILE A 300 1.10 4.29 -18.40
C ILE A 300 1.01 3.25 -19.53
N PRO A 301 1.30 3.63 -20.79
CA PRO A 301 1.32 2.70 -21.91
C PRO A 301 2.57 1.79 -21.87
N ASN A 302 2.55 0.69 -22.64
CA ASN A 302 3.64 -0.30 -22.64
C ASN A 302 4.96 0.20 -23.20
N ASN A 303 4.93 1.21 -24.06
CA ASN A 303 6.14 1.81 -24.64
C ASN A 303 6.79 2.88 -23.74
N ALA A 304 6.21 3.22 -22.59
CA ALA A 304 6.69 4.32 -21.75
C ALA A 304 7.86 3.94 -20.83
N ASP A 305 8.21 2.66 -20.68
CA ASP A 305 9.17 2.24 -19.64
C ASP A 305 10.58 2.85 -19.79
N VAL A 306 11.00 3.18 -21.02
CA VAL A 306 12.29 3.84 -21.28
C VAL A 306 12.28 5.23 -20.66
N ASP A 307 11.26 6.01 -20.97
CA ASP A 307 11.12 7.40 -20.53
C ASP A 307 10.92 7.49 -19.01
N TRP A 308 10.28 6.47 -18.43
CA TRP A 308 10.01 6.38 -16.99
C TRP A 308 11.16 5.76 -16.17
N LYS A 309 12.25 5.33 -16.83
CA LYS A 309 13.46 4.75 -16.21
C LYS A 309 13.12 3.71 -15.13
N ILE A 310 12.18 2.82 -15.45
CA ILE A 310 11.74 1.76 -14.53
C ILE A 310 12.88 0.76 -14.36
N ASP A 311 13.29 0.50 -13.12
CA ASP A 311 14.36 -0.46 -12.83
C ASP A 311 13.91 -1.92 -13.07
N ILE A 312 14.87 -2.84 -13.18
CA ILE A 312 14.60 -4.28 -13.44
C ILE A 312 13.68 -4.86 -12.35
N ARG A 313 13.80 -4.38 -11.12
CA ARG A 313 12.96 -4.76 -9.96
C ARG A 313 11.56 -4.17 -10.00
N LYS A 314 11.28 -3.25 -10.93
CA LYS A 314 10.04 -2.46 -11.04
C LYS A 314 9.71 -1.70 -9.75
N SER A 315 10.69 -1.46 -8.89
CA SER A 315 10.53 -0.87 -7.56
C SER A 315 10.65 0.66 -7.57
N THR A 316 11.30 1.20 -8.60
CA THR A 316 11.51 2.64 -8.75
C THR A 316 11.16 3.09 -10.16
N ALA A 317 10.59 4.29 -10.25
CA ALA A 317 10.30 4.96 -11.51
C ALA A 317 10.61 6.45 -11.38
N ARG A 318 11.06 7.07 -12.46
CA ARG A 318 11.32 8.51 -12.54
C ARG A 318 10.53 9.10 -13.70
N PRO A 319 9.55 9.99 -13.43
CA PRO A 319 8.73 10.53 -14.50
C PRO A 319 9.56 11.41 -15.44
N PRO A 320 9.23 11.37 -16.75
CA PRO A 320 9.76 12.30 -17.75
C PRO A 320 9.57 13.75 -17.32
N ILE A 321 10.53 14.62 -17.65
CA ILE A 321 10.54 16.03 -17.24
C ILE A 321 9.23 16.73 -17.61
N ALA A 322 8.73 16.48 -18.83
CA ALA A 322 7.49 17.06 -19.34
C ALA A 322 6.24 16.71 -18.51
N LEU A 323 6.26 15.60 -17.76
CA LEU A 323 5.13 15.16 -16.94
C LEU A 323 5.23 15.62 -15.47
N ARG A 324 6.41 16.09 -15.04
CA ARG A 324 6.66 16.39 -13.61
C ARG A 324 5.74 17.47 -13.06
N SER A 325 5.49 18.54 -13.81
CA SER A 325 4.62 19.64 -13.36
C SER A 325 3.17 19.19 -13.17
N TRP A 326 2.65 18.41 -14.12
CA TRP A 326 1.30 17.85 -14.05
C TRP A 326 1.14 16.88 -12.88
N LEU A 327 2.07 15.94 -12.73
CA LEU A 327 2.07 14.97 -11.62
C LEU A 327 2.26 15.67 -10.27
N ALA A 328 3.15 16.65 -10.18
CA ALA A 328 3.37 17.42 -8.95
C ALA A 328 2.10 18.17 -8.52
N ARG A 329 1.35 18.75 -9.47
CA ARG A 329 0.07 19.40 -9.17
C ARG A 329 -0.96 18.43 -8.58
N LEU A 330 -1.11 17.24 -9.20
CA LEU A 330 -2.01 16.20 -8.69
C LEU A 330 -1.59 15.71 -7.29
N ALA A 331 -0.28 15.53 -7.08
CA ALA A 331 0.26 15.14 -5.79
C ALA A 331 0.02 16.19 -4.71
N GLU A 332 0.26 17.46 -4.99
CA GLU A 332 0.05 18.54 -4.03
C GLU A 332 -1.44 18.67 -3.65
N GLU A 333 -2.35 18.59 -4.63
CA GLU A 333 -3.79 18.61 -4.35
C GLU A 333 -4.20 17.43 -3.45
N THR A 334 -3.73 16.23 -3.79
CA THR A 334 -4.03 15.00 -3.02
C THR A 334 -3.45 15.08 -1.61
N ARG A 335 -2.21 15.56 -1.46
CA ARG A 335 -1.54 15.77 -0.17
C ARG A 335 -2.29 16.78 0.69
N SER A 336 -2.63 17.94 0.13
CA SER A 336 -3.40 18.98 0.85
C SER A 336 -4.74 18.45 1.36
N ARG A 337 -5.46 17.67 0.55
CA ARG A 337 -6.72 17.03 0.96
C ARG A 337 -6.51 15.92 1.98
N SER A 338 -5.48 15.10 1.83
CA SER A 338 -5.11 14.08 2.83
C SER A 338 -4.83 14.72 4.18
N ARG A 339 -4.05 15.80 4.23
CA ARG A 339 -3.75 16.52 5.47
C ARG A 339 -5.01 17.07 6.13
N ARG A 340 -5.94 17.63 5.33
CA ARG A 340 -7.23 18.12 5.85
C ARG A 340 -8.11 16.98 6.37
N ALA A 341 -8.19 15.86 5.66
CA ALA A 341 -8.94 14.69 6.09
C ALA A 341 -8.33 14.04 7.35
N PHE A 342 -7.00 14.12 7.49
CA PHE A 342 -6.28 13.65 8.67
C PHE A 342 -6.47 14.59 9.88
N ALA A 343 -6.50 15.91 9.64
CA ALA A 343 -6.70 16.90 10.69
C ALA A 343 -8.17 16.99 11.14
N HIS A 344 -9.12 16.96 10.20
CA HIS A 344 -10.56 16.95 10.50
C HIS A 344 -11.05 15.52 10.69
N ARG A 345 -10.85 15.00 11.90
CA ARG A 345 -11.48 13.75 12.35
C ARG A 345 -13.00 13.87 12.14
N GLY A 346 -13.57 12.93 11.38
CA GLY A 346 -15.01 12.68 11.45
C GLY A 346 -15.98 13.57 10.67
N ARG A 347 -15.63 14.53 9.80
CA ARG A 347 -16.67 15.19 8.96
C ARG A 347 -17.04 14.37 7.71
N PRO A 348 -18.32 14.00 7.50
CA PRO A 348 -18.79 13.61 6.17
C PRO A 348 -18.58 14.81 5.24
N VAL A 349 -18.01 14.57 4.06
CA VAL A 349 -17.76 15.61 3.04
C VAL A 349 -19.09 16.24 2.53
N GLY A 350 -20.24 15.67 2.89
CA GLY A 350 -21.58 16.24 2.65
C GLY A 350 -22.11 17.22 3.70
N ALA A 351 -21.48 17.37 4.88
CA ALA A 351 -21.97 18.22 5.97
C ALA A 351 -21.29 19.61 6.02
N ILE A 352 -21.12 20.24 4.85
CA ILE A 352 -20.59 21.62 4.77
C ILE A 352 -21.65 22.66 5.18
N GLN A 353 -22.90 22.27 5.39
CA GLN A 353 -24.02 23.17 5.72
C GLN A 353 -24.35 23.28 7.23
N GLY A 354 -23.39 23.04 8.12
CA GLY A 354 -23.55 23.33 9.55
C GLY A 354 -22.67 24.49 10.00
N PRO A 355 -23.05 25.24 11.06
CA PRO A 355 -22.16 26.24 11.65
C PRO A 355 -20.81 25.61 12.05
N PRO A 356 -19.71 26.38 12.03
CA PRO A 356 -18.39 25.87 12.40
C PRO A 356 -18.40 25.33 13.83
N ILE A 357 -17.70 24.21 14.04
CA ILE A 357 -17.50 23.67 15.40
C ILE A 357 -16.68 24.71 16.17
N ILE A 358 -17.11 24.98 17.40
CA ILE A 358 -16.38 25.87 18.30
C ILE A 358 -15.24 25.06 18.91
N GLU A 359 -14.00 25.39 18.55
CA GLU A 359 -12.78 24.75 19.04
C GLU A 359 -12.31 25.43 20.33
N ALA A 360 -11.81 24.66 21.29
CA ALA A 360 -11.25 25.20 22.52
C ALA A 360 -9.83 25.77 22.35
N TRP A 361 -9.15 25.40 21.26
CA TRP A 361 -7.79 25.84 20.96
C TRP A 361 -7.75 26.70 19.69
N LYS A 362 -6.98 27.79 19.73
CA LYS A 362 -6.64 28.67 18.61
C LYS A 362 -5.18 28.54 18.25
N THR A 363 -4.88 28.77 16.97
CA THR A 363 -3.51 28.75 16.46
C THR A 363 -3.02 30.17 16.19
N ASP A 364 -2.03 30.62 16.94
CA ASP A 364 -1.35 31.90 16.76
C ASP A 364 -0.03 31.70 16.01
N LYS A 365 0.14 32.39 14.88
CA LYS A 365 1.41 32.42 14.14
C LYS A 365 2.21 33.65 14.55
N PHE A 366 3.46 33.45 14.96
CA PHE A 366 4.41 34.53 15.26
C PHE A 366 5.76 34.28 14.57
N SER A 367 6.68 35.24 14.65
CA SER A 367 7.98 35.17 13.97
C SER A 367 8.85 33.96 14.36
N GLY A 368 8.65 33.40 15.55
CA GLY A 368 9.35 32.21 16.04
C GLY A 368 8.60 30.88 15.83
N GLY A 369 7.46 30.88 15.12
CA GLY A 369 6.72 29.67 14.78
C GLY A 369 5.23 29.74 15.12
N THR A 370 4.64 28.57 15.36
CA THR A 370 3.22 28.42 15.70
C THR A 370 3.08 28.16 17.19
N ARG A 371 2.10 28.80 17.84
CA ARG A 371 1.71 28.50 19.22
C ARG A 371 0.23 28.21 19.31
N TYR A 372 -0.14 27.35 20.24
CA TYR A 372 -1.53 27.02 20.54
C TYR A 372 -2.00 27.81 21.77
N ARG A 373 -3.19 28.39 21.69
CA ARG A 373 -3.83 29.20 22.74
C ARG A 373 -5.18 28.64 23.08
N ILE A 374 -5.62 28.75 24.32
CA ILE A 374 -6.98 28.43 24.70
C ILE A 374 -7.88 29.60 24.28
N ASP A 375 -8.99 29.31 23.63
CA ASP A 375 -9.99 30.32 23.31
C ASP A 375 -10.78 30.71 24.56
N LEU A 376 -10.52 31.89 25.11
CA LEU A 376 -11.24 32.40 26.28
C LEU A 376 -12.71 32.74 25.98
N GLU A 377 -13.07 32.90 24.70
CA GLU A 377 -14.46 33.10 24.26
C GLU A 377 -15.21 31.77 24.08
N HIS A 378 -14.53 30.63 24.22
CA HIS A 378 -15.17 29.32 24.21
C HIS A 378 -16.23 29.25 25.32
N PRO A 379 -17.46 28.77 25.08
CA PRO A 379 -18.54 28.80 26.07
C PRO A 379 -18.19 28.15 27.42
N ALA A 380 -17.41 27.07 27.42
CA ALA A 380 -16.91 26.44 28.65
C ALA A 380 -15.99 27.35 29.47
N MET A 381 -15.12 28.11 28.80
CA MET A 381 -14.20 29.05 29.45
C MET A 381 -14.98 30.28 29.93
N ARG A 382 -15.86 30.81 29.07
CA ARG A 382 -16.66 32.01 29.38
C ARG A 382 -17.58 31.79 30.57
N ALA A 383 -18.21 30.62 30.69
CA ALA A 383 -19.05 30.27 31.84
C ALA A 383 -18.30 30.41 33.17
N VAL A 384 -17.04 29.95 33.23
CA VAL A 384 -16.21 30.05 34.43
C VAL A 384 -15.67 31.47 34.62
N LEU A 385 -15.22 32.12 33.55
CA LEU A 385 -14.60 33.45 33.62
C LEU A 385 -15.59 34.54 34.03
N ASP A 386 -16.86 34.43 33.64
CA ASP A 386 -17.90 35.40 34.05
C ASP A 386 -18.18 35.39 35.55
N GLU A 387 -18.03 34.24 36.19
CA GLU A 387 -18.29 34.05 37.62
C GLU A 387 -17.02 34.10 38.47
N ALA A 388 -15.84 34.12 37.84
CA ALA A 388 -14.55 34.02 38.50
C ALA A 388 -14.29 35.14 39.54
N GLY A 389 -14.91 36.31 39.38
CA GLY A 389 -14.75 37.45 40.29
C GLY A 389 -13.27 37.74 40.57
N ALA A 390 -12.89 37.72 41.86
CA ALA A 390 -11.52 37.98 42.30
C ALA A 390 -10.49 36.93 41.87
N LEU A 391 -10.92 35.74 41.42
CA LEU A 391 -10.05 34.65 40.96
C LEU A 391 -9.66 34.76 39.48
N MET A 392 -10.23 35.73 38.74
CA MET A 392 -10.01 35.85 37.30
C MET A 392 -8.51 35.93 36.90
N PRO A 393 -7.64 36.72 37.58
CA PRO A 393 -6.22 36.75 37.26
C PRO A 393 -5.52 35.39 37.43
N GLN A 394 -5.88 34.64 38.48
CA GLN A 394 -5.31 33.33 38.80
C GLN A 394 -5.72 32.28 37.77
N ILE A 395 -6.98 32.26 37.35
CA ILE A 395 -7.47 31.34 36.30
C ILE A 395 -6.77 31.62 34.97
N LYS A 396 -6.62 32.88 34.58
CA LYS A 396 -5.88 33.25 33.36
C LYS A 396 -4.41 32.82 33.43
N ALA A 397 -3.76 32.98 34.58
CA ALA A 397 -2.39 32.51 34.78
C ALA A 397 -2.29 30.98 34.67
N MET A 398 -3.22 30.22 35.27
CA MET A 398 -3.28 28.77 35.17
C MET A 398 -3.44 28.30 33.72
N LEU A 399 -4.43 28.85 32.99
CA LEU A 399 -4.62 28.53 31.57
C LEU A 399 -3.36 28.84 30.76
N ARG A 400 -2.68 29.95 31.07
CA ARG A 400 -1.44 30.32 30.41
C ARG A 400 -0.31 29.31 30.66
N VAL A 401 -0.20 28.76 31.87
CA VAL A 401 0.78 27.69 32.13
C VAL A 401 0.47 26.48 31.25
N ILE A 402 -0.79 26.05 31.17
CA ILE A 402 -1.22 24.92 30.33
C ILE A 402 -0.86 25.15 28.84
N GLU A 403 -1.12 26.36 28.32
CA GLU A 403 -0.76 26.75 26.94
C GLU A 403 0.75 26.65 26.66
N GLU A 404 1.59 27.03 27.62
CA GLU A 404 3.06 27.02 27.43
C GLU A 404 3.68 25.63 27.69
N THR A 405 2.95 24.71 28.33
CA THR A 405 3.42 23.35 28.65
C THR A 405 2.84 22.26 27.75
N VAL A 406 2.21 22.62 26.62
CA VAL A 406 1.70 21.62 25.66
C VAL A 406 2.87 20.72 25.20
N PRO A 407 2.83 19.40 25.41
CA PRO A 407 3.97 18.51 25.20
C PRO A 407 4.13 18.13 23.71
N VAL A 408 4.26 19.12 22.83
CA VAL A 408 4.29 18.96 21.37
C VAL A 408 5.38 17.97 20.92
N GLN A 409 6.58 18.08 21.51
CA GLN A 409 7.70 17.20 21.17
C GLN A 409 7.41 15.74 21.54
N ARG A 410 6.80 15.50 22.70
CA ARG A 410 6.46 14.16 23.17
C ARG A 410 5.39 13.53 22.29
N ILE A 411 4.32 14.28 21.98
CA ILE A 411 3.27 13.86 21.04
C ILE A 411 3.87 13.46 19.69
N TRP A 412 4.85 14.20 19.20
CA TRP A 412 5.52 13.89 17.93
C TRP A 412 6.36 12.61 17.99
N VAL A 413 7.09 12.39 19.08
CA VAL A 413 7.86 11.15 19.33
C VAL A 413 6.94 9.95 19.43
N ASP A 414 5.91 10.01 20.27
CA ASP A 414 4.97 8.90 20.45
C ASP A 414 4.26 8.56 19.11
N THR A 415 3.90 9.59 18.32
CA THR A 415 3.31 9.37 16.97
C THR A 415 4.29 8.71 15.99
N ALA A 416 5.59 9.01 16.10
CA ALA A 416 6.62 8.45 15.23
C ALA A 416 7.04 7.03 15.63
N GLU A 417 7.08 6.73 16.93
CA GLU A 417 7.50 5.43 17.47
C GLU A 417 6.35 4.41 17.46
N ASP A 418 5.15 4.78 17.94
CA ASP A 418 4.04 3.86 18.13
C ASP A 418 3.11 3.77 16.89
N LYS A 419 3.37 4.56 15.83
CA LYS A 419 2.58 4.65 14.58
C LYS A 419 1.10 5.07 14.77
N GLU A 420 0.69 5.32 16.00
CA GLU A 420 -0.63 5.83 16.38
C GLU A 420 -0.52 7.24 16.96
N THR A 421 -1.44 8.11 16.59
CA THR A 421 -1.57 9.42 17.25
C THR A 421 -2.22 9.25 18.62
N PRO A 422 -1.81 10.02 19.65
CA PRO A 422 -2.48 10.02 20.94
C PRO A 422 -4.01 10.19 20.83
N ARG A 423 -4.72 9.40 21.65
CA ARG A 423 -6.18 9.43 21.73
C ARG A 423 -6.64 10.70 22.43
N VAL A 424 -7.69 11.34 21.90
CA VAL A 424 -8.29 12.58 22.46
C VAL A 424 -9.81 12.53 22.30
N GLY A 425 -10.54 13.50 22.87
CA GLY A 425 -12.00 13.58 22.74
C GLY A 425 -12.74 12.46 23.48
N PHE A 426 -12.23 12.08 24.65
CA PHE A 426 -12.74 10.97 25.48
C PHE A 426 -12.66 9.58 24.82
N ALA A 427 -11.80 9.42 23.81
CA ALA A 427 -11.62 8.13 23.14
C ALA A 427 -11.05 7.07 24.10
N GLY A 428 -11.88 6.08 24.45
CA GLY A 428 -11.55 5.02 25.40
C GLY A 428 -12.05 5.27 26.82
N GLU A 429 -12.61 6.45 27.09
CA GLU A 429 -13.18 6.78 28.41
C GLU A 429 -14.59 6.21 28.58
N PRO A 430 -15.01 5.87 29.81
CA PRO A 430 -16.37 5.42 30.09
C PRO A 430 -17.41 6.50 29.75
N ALA A 431 -18.56 6.10 29.20
CA ALA A 431 -19.65 7.02 28.85
C ALA A 431 -20.11 7.89 30.04
N ALA A 432 -20.09 7.33 31.25
CA ALA A 432 -20.45 8.04 32.48
C ALA A 432 -19.54 9.25 32.77
N GLU A 433 -18.26 9.19 32.41
CA GLU A 433 -17.34 10.32 32.59
C GLU A 433 -17.69 11.44 31.62
N VAL A 434 -17.97 11.10 30.35
CA VAL A 434 -18.40 12.05 29.34
C VAL A 434 -19.73 12.70 29.72
N GLU A 435 -20.69 11.90 30.19
CA GLU A 435 -21.99 12.37 30.66
C GLU A 435 -21.87 13.35 31.83
N SER A 436 -21.00 13.08 32.81
CA SER A 436 -20.83 13.96 33.97
C SER A 436 -20.40 15.38 33.58
N ILE A 437 -19.45 15.48 32.64
CA ILE A 437 -18.94 16.76 32.13
C ILE A 437 -20.00 17.43 31.25
N LEU A 438 -20.68 16.64 30.42
CA LEU A 438 -21.72 17.09 29.50
C LEU A 438 -22.94 17.65 30.26
N GLN A 439 -23.34 17.05 31.39
CA GLN A 439 -24.38 17.56 32.29
C GLN A 439 -24.01 18.90 32.91
N ILE A 440 -22.77 19.06 33.39
CA ILE A 440 -22.27 20.35 33.92
C ILE A 440 -22.34 21.43 32.84
N MET A 441 -21.86 21.12 31.63
CA MET A 441 -21.87 22.03 30.50
C MET A 441 -23.29 22.42 30.06
N TYR A 442 -24.20 21.45 30.01
CA TYR A 442 -25.61 21.69 29.73
C TYR A 442 -26.28 22.58 30.79
N GLY A 443 -26.05 22.27 32.07
CA GLY A 443 -26.55 23.06 33.20
C GLY A 443 -26.08 24.51 33.14
N ASN A 444 -24.81 24.74 32.80
CA ASN A 444 -24.25 26.08 32.64
C ASN A 444 -24.93 26.87 31.50
N LEU A 445 -25.20 26.22 30.35
CA LEU A 445 -25.89 26.88 29.23
C LEU A 445 -27.32 27.30 29.61
N ILE A 446 -28.05 26.49 30.38
CA ILE A 446 -29.42 26.84 30.78
C ILE A 446 -29.42 27.85 31.92
N ARG A 447 -28.75 27.54 33.03
CA ARG A 447 -28.86 28.31 34.28
C ARG A 447 -28.11 29.64 34.22
N LEU A 448 -26.92 29.66 33.62
CA LEU A 448 -26.06 30.85 33.63
C LEU A 448 -26.22 31.70 32.37
N LYS A 449 -26.52 31.07 31.23
CA LYS A 449 -26.66 31.76 29.94
C LYS A 449 -28.12 31.91 29.48
N GLY A 450 -29.08 31.31 30.17
CA GLY A 450 -30.51 31.47 29.89
C GLY A 450 -30.98 30.80 28.59
N TYR A 451 -30.24 29.83 28.05
CA TYR A 451 -30.67 29.10 26.87
C TYR A 451 -31.84 28.15 27.19
N SER A 452 -32.72 27.92 26.20
CA SER A 452 -33.68 26.83 26.28
C SER A 452 -32.97 25.47 26.17
N ALA A 453 -33.60 24.41 26.68
CA ALA A 453 -33.11 23.04 26.56
C ALA A 453 -32.77 22.64 25.11
N ALA A 454 -33.62 23.03 24.16
CA ALA A 454 -33.39 22.80 22.74
C ALA A 454 -32.14 23.54 22.22
N ALA A 455 -32.01 24.83 22.53
CA ALA A 455 -30.87 25.64 22.09
C ALA A 455 -29.55 25.22 22.75
N ALA A 456 -29.59 24.73 23.99
CA ALA A 456 -28.42 24.20 24.70
C ALA A 456 -27.93 22.88 24.07
N ARG A 457 -28.84 21.95 23.74
CA ARG A 457 -28.49 20.72 23.01
C ARG A 457 -27.91 21.02 21.62
N GLU A 458 -28.51 21.94 20.88
CA GLU A 458 -28.00 22.39 19.58
C GLU A 458 -26.58 22.96 19.69
N LYS A 459 -26.29 23.77 20.72
CA LYS A 459 -24.93 24.27 20.97
C LYS A 459 -23.92 23.17 21.29
N LEU A 460 -24.29 22.18 22.09
CA LEU A 460 -23.40 21.07 22.43
C LEU A 460 -23.07 20.20 21.20
N LEU A 461 -24.01 20.03 20.27
CA LEU A 461 -23.75 19.34 18.99
C LEU A 461 -22.70 20.05 18.12
N HIS A 462 -22.41 21.31 18.40
CA HIS A 462 -21.43 22.13 17.69
C HIS A 462 -20.20 22.48 18.54
N MET A 463 -20.01 21.83 19.70
CA MET A 463 -18.91 22.08 20.61
C MET A 463 -17.95 20.88 20.68
N GLU A 464 -16.64 21.13 20.64
CA GLU A 464 -15.65 20.08 20.91
C GLU A 464 -15.51 19.82 22.42
N PRO A 465 -15.38 18.56 22.88
CA PRO A 465 -15.44 17.30 22.13
C PRO A 465 -16.85 16.69 21.99
N PHE A 466 -17.88 17.35 22.53
CA PHE A 466 -19.23 16.79 22.67
C PHE A 466 -19.96 16.52 21.35
N HIS A 467 -19.59 17.19 20.25
CA HIS A 467 -20.14 16.92 18.91
C HIS A 467 -19.98 15.46 18.46
N ASN A 468 -19.07 14.69 19.07
CA ASN A 468 -18.88 13.26 18.80
C ASN A 468 -19.90 12.37 19.53
N PHE A 469 -20.74 12.91 20.42
CA PHE A 469 -21.67 12.17 21.27
C PHE A 469 -23.13 12.64 21.10
N PRO A 470 -23.70 12.63 19.87
CA PRO A 470 -25.06 13.13 19.62
C PRO A 470 -26.13 12.35 20.41
N GLU A 471 -25.91 11.06 20.67
CA GLU A 471 -26.82 10.22 21.45
C GLU A 471 -26.89 10.64 22.92
N LEU A 472 -25.74 10.94 23.54
CA LEU A 472 -25.67 11.44 24.92
C LEU A 472 -26.29 12.83 25.03
N ILE A 473 -26.12 13.69 24.01
CA ILE A 473 -26.74 15.01 23.97
C ILE A 473 -28.28 14.88 23.84
N ALA A 474 -28.77 13.94 23.03
CA ALA A 474 -30.20 13.71 22.87
C ALA A 474 -30.86 13.21 24.17
N ALA A 475 -30.12 12.45 24.99
CA ALA A 475 -30.58 11.92 26.28
C ALA A 475 -30.65 12.98 27.41
N LEU A 476 -30.17 14.22 27.17
CA LEU A 476 -30.25 15.29 28.17
C LEU A 476 -31.71 15.70 28.47
N PRO A 477 -32.04 15.95 29.75
CA PRO A 477 -33.40 16.25 30.17
C PRO A 477 -33.86 17.65 29.74
N ASP A 478 -35.16 17.85 29.55
CA ASP A 478 -35.75 19.16 29.21
C ASP A 478 -35.71 20.16 30.38
N GLN A 479 -35.43 19.70 31.61
CA GLN A 479 -35.21 20.53 32.78
C GLN A 479 -33.86 20.16 33.44
N PRO A 480 -33.00 21.15 33.76
CA PRO A 480 -31.61 20.92 34.18
C PRO A 480 -31.42 20.49 35.64
#